data_AF-A0A7Y5W9K7-F1
#
_entry.id   AF-A0A7Y5W9K7-F1
#
_cell.length_a   1.000
_cell.length_b   1.000
_cell.length_c   1.000
_cell.angle_alpha   90.00
_cell.angle_beta   90.00
_cell.angle_gamma   90.00
#
_symmetry.space_group_name_H-M   'P 1'
#
loop_
_entity.id
_entity.type
_entity.pdbx_description
1 polymer ?
#
loop_
_entity_poly.entity_id
_entity_poly.type
_entity_poly.pdbx_seq_one_letter_code
_entity_poly.pdbx_strand_id
1 'polypeptide(L)'
;MLVTCSPPFGLDAGPPPRYVEGVSKPRKEQPDAELSFEQAIERLEAIVERVEQGEIGLEQAIAEYERGVGLVKRCREILARAEQRVTELSGHLSETDTADNSAPRPRTDA
;
A
#
# COMPACT_ATOMS: atom_id res chain seq x y z
N MET A 1 58.73 -2.82 4.78
CA MET A 1 57.30 -2.89 4.40
C MET A 1 56.54 -1.89 5.26
N LEU A 2 56.19 -0.74 4.70
CA LEU A 2 55.37 0.26 5.39
C LEU A 2 53.92 -0.21 5.32
N VAL A 3 53.34 -0.58 6.47
CA VAL A 3 51.90 -0.80 6.58
C VAL A 3 51.24 0.56 6.52
N THR A 4 50.65 0.89 5.38
CA THR A 4 49.81 2.07 5.23
C THR A 4 48.50 1.81 5.97
N CYS A 5 48.42 2.29 7.21
CA CYS A 5 47.14 2.44 7.92
C CYS A 5 46.35 3.55 7.23
N SER A 6 45.50 3.18 6.27
CA SER A 6 44.45 4.05 5.73
C SER A 6 43.14 3.77 6.46
N PRO A 7 42.67 4.72 7.29
CA PRO A 7 41.28 5.15 7.27
C PRO A 7 41.25 6.63 6.87
N PRO A 8 40.22 7.14 6.16
CA PRO A 8 38.83 7.04 6.62
C PRO A 8 37.83 6.96 5.45
N PHE A 9 37.25 5.80 5.17
CA PHE A 9 36.08 5.77 4.29
C PHE A 9 34.89 6.31 5.09
N GLY A 10 34.36 7.43 4.60
CA GLY A 10 33.40 8.28 5.28
C GLY A 10 32.17 7.52 5.76
N LEU A 11 31.78 7.81 7.00
CA LEU A 11 30.40 7.76 7.40
C LEU A 11 29.64 8.78 6.54
N ASP A 12 29.18 8.35 5.38
CA ASP A 12 28.06 8.97 4.70
C ASP A 12 26.85 8.67 5.60
N ALA A 13 26.52 9.62 6.47
CA ALA A 13 25.25 9.65 7.16
C ALA A 13 24.16 9.73 6.09
N GLY A 14 23.68 8.57 5.66
CA GLY A 14 22.53 8.46 4.79
C GLY A 14 21.38 9.31 5.35
N PRO A 15 20.50 9.84 4.48
CA PRO A 15 19.41 10.70 4.91
C PRO A 15 18.65 10.01 6.05
N PRO A 16 18.23 10.77 7.09
CA PRO A 16 17.49 10.18 8.21
C PRO A 16 16.34 9.36 7.64
N PRO A 17 16.02 8.18 8.22
CA PRO A 17 14.88 7.41 7.77
C PRO A 17 13.69 8.35 7.69
N ARG A 18 13.10 8.48 6.50
CA ARG A 18 11.81 9.15 6.36
C ARG A 18 10.85 8.32 7.19
N TYR A 19 10.61 8.79 8.40
CA TYR A 19 9.69 8.16 9.33
C TYR A 19 8.32 8.25 8.66
N VAL A 20 7.91 7.15 8.03
CA VAL A 20 6.51 6.98 7.63
C VAL A 20 5.73 6.83 8.93
N GLU A 21 5.29 7.97 9.44
CA GLU A 21 4.61 8.10 10.70
C GLU A 21 3.22 7.46 10.55
N GLY A 22 3.12 6.22 11.02
CA GLY A 22 1.91 5.41 10.91
C GLY A 22 1.96 4.13 11.73
N VAL A 23 2.60 4.16 12.92
CA VAL A 23 2.59 3.05 13.87
C VAL A 23 1.17 2.83 14.37
N SER A 24 0.48 1.89 13.72
CA SER A 24 -0.85 1.45 14.12
C SER A 24 -0.75 0.65 15.42
N LYS A 25 -1.44 1.15 16.45
CA LYS A 25 -1.59 0.63 17.82
C LYS A 25 -1.54 -0.90 17.94
N PRO A 26 -1.02 -1.48 19.06
CA PRO A 26 -1.06 -2.91 19.29
C PRO A 26 -2.52 -3.35 19.41
N ARG A 27 -3.05 -4.01 18.38
CA ARG A 27 -4.45 -4.38 18.27
C ARG A 27 -4.56 -5.88 18.48
N LYS A 28 -5.46 -6.29 19.39
CA LYS A 28 -5.91 -7.68 19.59
C LYS A 28 -5.97 -8.43 18.26
N GLU A 29 -5.58 -9.70 18.22
CA GLU A 29 -5.65 -10.57 17.04
C GLU A 29 -6.96 -10.33 16.28
N GLN A 30 -6.89 -9.54 15.21
CA GLN A 30 -8.05 -9.19 14.41
C GLN A 30 -8.34 -10.34 13.45
N PRO A 31 -9.61 -10.62 13.18
CA PRO A 31 -9.95 -11.56 12.12
C PRO A 31 -9.36 -11.07 10.79
N ASP A 32 -8.82 -11.99 9.99
CA ASP A 32 -8.13 -11.67 8.73
C ASP A 32 -9.00 -10.84 7.76
N ALA A 33 -10.33 -10.97 7.86
CA ALA A 33 -11.30 -10.21 7.08
C ALA A 33 -11.37 -8.70 7.40
N GLU A 34 -10.88 -8.28 8.57
CA GLU A 34 -10.90 -6.88 9.03
C GLU A 34 -9.56 -6.17 8.85
N LEU A 35 -8.53 -6.87 8.37
CA LEU A 35 -7.19 -6.32 8.19
C LEU A 35 -7.18 -5.16 7.19
N SER A 36 -6.27 -4.20 7.42
CA SER A 36 -5.86 -3.23 6.40
C SER A 36 -5.08 -3.94 5.28
N PHE A 37 -4.81 -3.22 4.19
CA PHE A 37 -4.06 -3.79 3.05
C PHE A 37 -2.65 -4.22 3.48
N GLU A 38 -1.95 -3.34 4.19
CA GLU A 38 -0.59 -3.53 4.69
C GLU A 38 -0.53 -4.71 5.65
N GLN A 39 -1.49 -4.80 6.57
CA GLN A 39 -1.59 -5.90 7.53
C GLN A 39 -1.89 -7.23 6.84
N ALA A 40 -2.75 -7.23 5.82
CA ALA A 40 -3.07 -8.45 5.07
C ALA A 40 -1.87 -8.95 4.27
N ILE A 41 -1.08 -8.03 3.69
CA ILE A 41 0.17 -8.36 2.98
C ILE A 41 1.23 -8.90 3.96
N GLU A 42 1.47 -8.22 5.09
CA GLU A 42 2.41 -8.70 6.11
C GLU A 42 2.04 -10.11 6.60
N ARG A 43 0.74 -10.36 6.79
CA ARG A 43 0.27 -11.69 7.21
C ARG A 43 0.48 -12.74 6.12
N LEU A 44 0.28 -12.38 4.85
CA LEU A 44 0.49 -13.27 3.71
C LEU A 44 1.98 -13.61 3.54
N GLU A 45 2.87 -12.64 3.66
CA GLU A 45 4.33 -12.85 3.62
C GLU A 45 4.76 -13.82 4.72
N ALA A 46 4.27 -13.63 5.95
CA ALA A 46 4.56 -14.54 7.05
C ALA A 46 4.04 -15.97 6.78
N ILE A 47 2.91 -16.13 6.10
CA ILE A 47 2.39 -17.45 5.68
C ILE A 47 3.34 -18.10 4.68
N VAL A 48 3.73 -17.36 3.64
CA VAL A 48 4.64 -17.86 2.60
C VAL A 48 5.95 -18.31 3.23
N GLU A 49 6.53 -17.50 4.11
CA GLU A 49 7.78 -17.83 4.80
C GLU A 49 7.65 -19.14 5.60
N ARG A 50 6.55 -19.33 6.36
CA ARG A 50 6.33 -20.58 7.11
C ARG A 50 6.18 -21.81 6.21
N VAL A 51 5.51 -21.66 5.06
CA VAL A 51 5.34 -22.75 4.10
C VAL A 51 6.67 -23.08 3.43
N GLU A 52 7.46 -22.08 3.05
CA GLU A 52 8.77 -22.25 2.39
C GLU A 52 9.83 -22.84 3.30
N GLN A 53 9.78 -22.55 4.61
CA GLN A 53 10.67 -23.16 5.61
C GLN A 53 10.47 -24.69 5.72
N GLY A 54 9.32 -25.22 5.30
CA GLY A 54 9.07 -26.66 5.24
C GLY A 54 8.98 -27.37 6.59
N GLU A 55 8.88 -26.61 7.70
CA GLU A 55 8.81 -27.15 9.07
C GLU A 55 7.39 -27.53 9.50
N ILE A 56 6.39 -27.30 8.63
CA ILE A 56 4.97 -27.55 8.92
C ILE A 56 4.48 -28.87 8.30
N GLY A 57 3.58 -29.56 9.01
CA GLY A 57 2.93 -30.77 8.49
C GLY A 57 1.99 -30.48 7.33
N LEU A 58 1.62 -31.51 6.56
CA LEU A 58 0.76 -31.36 5.37
C LEU A 58 -0.57 -30.68 5.67
N GLU A 59 -1.25 -31.10 6.74
CA GLU A 59 -2.54 -30.52 7.14
C GLU A 59 -2.40 -29.03 7.51
N GLN A 60 -1.29 -28.66 8.15
CA GLN A 60 -1.00 -27.27 8.50
C GLN A 60 -0.66 -26.45 7.25
N ALA A 61 0.10 -27.01 6.31
CA ALA A 61 0.39 -26.37 5.04
C ALA A 61 -0.89 -26.07 4.24
N ILE A 62 -1.84 -27.01 4.23
CA ILE A 62 -3.16 -26.81 3.59
C ILE A 62 -3.94 -25.69 4.30
N ALA A 63 -3.99 -25.70 5.63
CA ALA A 63 -4.68 -24.65 6.40
C ALA A 63 -4.07 -23.25 6.18
N GLU A 64 -2.74 -23.16 6.15
CA GLU A 64 -2.01 -21.91 5.88
C GLU A 64 -2.24 -21.44 4.42
N TYR A 65 -2.32 -22.36 3.47
CA TYR A 65 -2.69 -22.05 2.08
C TYR A 65 -4.11 -21.47 1.97
N GLU A 66 -5.10 -22.11 2.59
CA GLU A 66 -6.49 -21.62 2.61
C GLU A 66 -6.58 -20.23 3.22
N ARG A 67 -5.85 -20.00 4.32
CA ARG A 67 -5.73 -18.70 4.94
C ARG A 67 -5.11 -17.67 4.00
N GLY A 68 -4.03 -18.03 3.30
CA GLY A 68 -3.40 -17.20 2.29
C GLY A 68 -4.35 -16.80 1.16
N VAL A 69 -5.17 -17.72 0.67
CA VAL A 69 -6.22 -17.44 -0.33
C VAL A 69 -7.23 -16.42 0.20
N GLY A 70 -7.63 -16.54 1.46
CA GLY A 70 -8.50 -15.56 2.14
C GLY A 70 -7.90 -14.15 2.18
N LEU A 71 -6.61 -14.04 2.54
CA LEU A 71 -5.89 -12.76 2.57
C LEU A 71 -5.76 -12.14 1.18
N VAL A 72 -5.45 -12.93 0.15
CA VAL A 72 -5.40 -12.44 -1.24
C VAL A 72 -6.75 -11.88 -1.68
N LYS A 73 -7.85 -12.56 -1.33
CA LYS A 73 -9.20 -12.07 -1.61
C LYS A 73 -9.46 -10.73 -0.90
N ARG A 74 -9.07 -10.62 0.38
CA ARG A 74 -9.18 -9.38 1.15
C ARG A 74 -8.41 -8.23 0.49
N CYS A 75 -7.17 -8.44 0.07
CA CYS A 75 -6.38 -7.42 -0.63
C CYS A 75 -7.09 -6.93 -1.89
N ARG A 76 -7.62 -7.84 -2.71
CA ARG A 76 -8.38 -7.49 -3.92
C ARG A 76 -9.63 -6.66 -3.61
N GLU A 77 -10.36 -7.00 -2.56
CA GLU A 77 -11.54 -6.22 -2.14
C GLU A 77 -11.16 -4.79 -1.71
N ILE A 78 -10.04 -4.61 -1.01
CA ILE A 78 -9.56 -3.28 -0.62
C ILE A 78 -9.18 -2.47 -1.86
N LEU A 79 -8.42 -3.07 -2.78
CA LEU A 79 -8.00 -2.42 -4.03
C LEU A 79 -9.20 -2.03 -4.89
N ALA A 80 -10.19 -2.92 -5.06
CA ALA A 80 -11.40 -2.62 -5.82
C ALA A 80 -12.17 -1.42 -5.24
N ARG A 81 -12.27 -1.31 -3.91
CA ARG A 81 -12.89 -0.16 -3.25
C ARG A 81 -12.09 1.13 -3.47
N ALA A 82 -10.76 1.05 -3.44
CA ALA A 82 -9.90 2.19 -3.70
C ALA A 82 -10.03 2.66 -5.17
N GLU A 83 -10.03 1.74 -6.13
CA GLU A 83 -10.23 2.03 -7.55
C GLU A 83 -11.59 2.70 -7.82
N GLN A 84 -12.66 2.17 -7.22
CA GLN A 84 -13.98 2.78 -7.31
C GLN A 84 -13.95 4.22 -6.80
N ARG A 85 -13.32 4.45 -5.65
CA ARG A 85 -13.24 5.79 -5.04
C ARG A 85 -12.48 6.78 -5.91
N VAL A 86 -11.37 6.36 -6.51
CA VAL A 86 -10.60 7.17 -7.46
C VAL A 86 -11.47 7.53 -8.67
N THR A 87 -12.20 6.55 -9.22
CA THR A 87 -13.07 6.75 -10.38
C THR A 87 -14.18 7.78 -10.10
N GLU A 88 -14.85 7.67 -8.95
CA GLU A 88 -15.86 8.64 -8.51
C GLU A 88 -15.27 10.06 -8.44
N LEU A 89 -14.11 10.22 -7.81
CA LEU A 89 -13.43 11.51 -7.67
C LEU A 89 -13.02 12.11 -9.02
N SER A 90 -12.50 11.28 -9.93
CA SER A 90 -12.11 11.72 -11.28
C SER A 90 -13.31 12.11 -12.15
N GLY A 91 -14.44 11.39 -12.05
CA GLY A 91 -15.66 11.73 -12.77
C GLY A 91 -16.22 13.08 -12.34
N HIS A 92 -16.24 13.36 -11.03
CA HIS A 92 -16.69 14.65 -10.51
C HIS A 92 -15.80 15.83 -10.94
N LEU A 93 -14.50 15.61 -11.09
CA LEU A 93 -13.58 16.66 -11.56
C LEU A 93 -13.86 17.07 -13.03
N SER A 94 -14.36 16.15 -13.85
CA SER A 94 -14.68 16.43 -15.26
C SER A 94 -15.99 17.19 -15.49
N GLU A 95 -16.91 17.20 -14.51
CA GLU A 95 -18.19 17.92 -14.63
C GLU A 95 -18.10 19.40 -14.20
N THR A 96 -17.07 19.79 -13.45
CA THR A 96 -16.92 21.16 -12.93
C THR A 96 -16.27 22.15 -13.89
N ASP A 97 -15.75 21.70 -15.04
CA ASP A 97 -15.04 22.56 -16.01
C ASP A 97 -15.92 23.08 -17.18
N THR A 98 -17.22 22.76 -17.22
CA THR A 98 -18.11 23.15 -18.36
C THR A 98 -19.06 24.31 -18.04
N ALA A 99 -18.90 24.99 -16.91
CA ALA A 99 -19.68 26.18 -16.60
C ALA A 99 -18.85 27.46 -16.85
N ASP A 100 -19.27 28.21 -17.86
CA ASP A 100 -19.01 29.63 -18.11
C ASP A 100 -17.74 30.04 -18.88
N ASN A 101 -17.85 30.08 -20.22
CA ASN A 101 -17.61 31.34 -20.96
C ASN A 101 -18.14 31.23 -22.40
N SER A 102 -19.46 31.26 -22.55
CA SER A 102 -20.08 31.67 -23.83
C SER A 102 -21.13 32.74 -23.58
N ALA A 103 -20.75 33.79 -22.85
CA ALA A 103 -21.53 35.01 -22.88
C ALA A 103 -21.57 35.55 -24.33
N PRO A 104 -22.75 35.70 -24.96
CA PRO A 104 -22.84 36.43 -26.22
C PRO A 104 -22.43 37.88 -25.95
N ARG A 105 -21.33 38.34 -26.56
CA ARG A 105 -20.95 39.75 -26.44
C ARG A 105 -22.09 40.61 -26.99
N PRO A 106 -22.64 41.57 -26.23
CA PRO A 106 -23.62 42.49 -26.79
C PRO A 106 -22.93 43.28 -27.91
N ARG A 107 -23.49 43.23 -29.13
CA ARG A 107 -23.14 44.16 -30.19
C ARG A 107 -23.66 45.53 -29.74
N THR A 108 -22.76 46.37 -29.28
CA THR A 108 -23.08 47.78 -29.06
C THR A 108 -23.06 48.45 -30.42
N ASP A 109 -24.22 48.59 -31.04
CA ASP A 109 -24.44 49.47 -32.17
C ASP A 109 -24.78 50.87 -31.60
N ALA A 110 -23.84 51.82 -31.69
CA ALA A 110 -24.04 53.26 -31.51
C ALA A 110 -22.91 54.06 -32.15
#